data_AF-A0A438MAA8-F1
#
_entry.id   AF-A0A438MAA8-F1
#
_cell.length_a   1.000
_cell.length_b   1.000
_cell.length_c   1.000
_cell.angle_alpha   90.00
_cell.angle_beta   90.00
_cell.angle_gamma   90.00
#
_symmetry.space_group_name_H-M   'P 1'
#
loop_
_entity.id
_entity.type
_entity.pdbx_description
1 polymer ?
#
loop_
_entity_poly.entity_id
_entity_poly.type
_entity_poly.pdbx_seq_one_letter_code
_entity_poly.pdbx_strand_id
1 'polypeptide(L)'
;MKRVAEWFRAEAEHMHLEFIPEPGSAPLLPREGYIRVWLVEGFLAQRRTWGNEHYPALHGGVTLSFLGAEPVSFTTVTAPSWSTPGVHLDQQVSPLVPYNGGVVTVTAALYQASQQGPLGAAVQVLGAFAGLIGPPLATAATIAGKMSEGLDAVLEATGDQPQLGVHWSMVAPGGGGRPVQAGHLAVLDAPLPPGPLSIVDGRLRAGGEPLKMDHLLLRIECREERDDPFTPELDALVRRAAEEGLRGNLDSMRAFRSEAIIRAWNSTDLVPKDGRRVAKLIAAELDAARPLGIVPTEELLSRLPDRDDPELKRLRLDDLLR
;
A
#
# COMPACT_ATOMS: atom_id res chain seq x y z
N MET A 1 5.00 -43.06 -22.64
CA MET A 1 4.19 -42.21 -21.74
C MET A 1 4.89 -41.87 -20.42
N LYS A 2 5.51 -42.81 -19.66
CA LYS A 2 6.23 -42.47 -18.41
C LYS A 2 7.32 -41.40 -18.57
N ARG A 3 8.14 -41.48 -19.62
CA ARG A 3 9.23 -40.52 -19.93
C ARG A 3 8.75 -39.10 -20.27
N VAL A 4 7.53 -38.97 -20.82
CA VAL A 4 6.90 -37.68 -21.13
C VAL A 4 6.24 -37.11 -19.87
N ALA A 5 5.63 -37.95 -19.03
CA ALA A 5 5.10 -37.52 -17.73
C ALA A 5 6.20 -37.17 -16.71
N GLU A 6 7.36 -37.82 -16.77
CA GLU A 6 8.55 -37.47 -15.99
C GLU A 6 9.19 -36.18 -16.49
N TRP A 7 9.21 -35.94 -17.81
CA TRP A 7 9.65 -34.67 -18.41
C TRP A 7 8.70 -33.51 -18.05
N PHE A 8 7.38 -33.68 -18.18
CA PHE A 8 6.40 -32.69 -17.72
C PHE A 8 6.42 -32.47 -16.20
N ARG A 9 6.84 -33.44 -15.39
CA ARG A 9 7.04 -33.27 -13.93
C ARG A 9 8.39 -32.63 -13.58
N ALA A 10 9.40 -32.82 -14.42
CA ALA A 10 10.71 -32.18 -14.29
C ALA A 10 10.68 -30.73 -14.78
N GLU A 11 9.82 -30.42 -15.76
CA GLU A 11 9.53 -29.06 -16.25
C GLU A 11 8.27 -28.44 -15.62
N ALA A 12 7.58 -29.15 -14.73
CA ALA A 12 6.62 -28.50 -13.85
C ALA A 12 7.45 -27.63 -12.91
N GLU A 13 7.58 -26.35 -13.24
CA GLU A 13 8.20 -25.34 -12.40
C GLU A 13 7.44 -25.33 -11.06
N HIS A 14 8.07 -25.87 -10.03
CA HIS A 14 7.48 -25.90 -8.70
C HIS A 14 7.85 -24.57 -8.05
N MET A 15 6.89 -23.65 -7.93
CA MET A 15 7.10 -22.45 -7.13
C MET A 15 6.85 -22.75 -5.66
N HIS A 16 7.68 -22.24 -4.77
CA HIS A 16 7.39 -22.23 -3.34
C HIS A 16 6.84 -20.87 -2.93
N LEU A 17 5.77 -20.90 -2.14
CA LEU A 17 5.13 -19.72 -1.59
C LEU A 17 5.03 -19.85 -0.09
N GLU A 18 5.59 -18.88 0.63
CA GLU A 18 5.59 -18.87 2.08
C GLU A 18 5.19 -17.50 2.62
N PHE A 19 4.20 -17.49 3.52
CA PHE A 19 3.86 -16.31 4.28
C PHE A 19 4.53 -16.37 5.65
N ILE A 20 5.39 -15.40 5.92
CA ILE A 20 6.16 -15.24 7.15
C ILE A 20 5.50 -14.10 7.95
N PRO A 21 4.63 -14.40 8.94
CA PRO A 21 3.96 -13.37 9.72
C PRO A 21 4.98 -12.55 10.51
N GLU A 22 4.71 -11.26 10.67
CA GLU A 22 5.52 -10.43 11.55
C GLU A 22 5.35 -10.90 13.01
N PRO A 23 6.43 -11.06 13.79
CA PRO A 23 6.34 -11.53 15.17
C PRO A 23 5.38 -10.67 16.02
N GLY A 24 4.41 -11.31 16.67
CA GLY A 24 3.42 -10.63 17.51
C GLY A 24 2.31 -9.89 16.74
N SER A 25 2.32 -9.92 15.41
CA SER A 25 1.23 -9.32 14.62
C SER A 25 -0.09 -10.07 14.83
N ALA A 26 -1.18 -9.31 14.93
CA ALA A 26 -2.53 -9.83 14.92
C ALA A 26 -3.18 -9.63 13.54
N PRO A 27 -4.16 -10.47 13.16
CA PRO A 27 -4.99 -10.20 12.01
C PRO A 27 -5.68 -8.82 12.07
N LEU A 28 -5.68 -8.10 10.96
CA LEU A 28 -6.35 -6.82 10.82
C LEU A 28 -7.87 -7.02 10.73
N LEU A 29 -8.60 -6.40 11.65
CA LEU A 29 -10.05 -6.43 11.63
C LEU A 29 -10.61 -5.34 10.71
N PRO A 30 -11.77 -5.57 10.06
CA PRO A 30 -12.42 -4.55 9.26
C PRO A 30 -12.68 -3.27 10.08
N ARG A 31 -12.36 -2.12 9.49
CA ARG A 31 -12.55 -0.76 10.01
C ARG A 31 -11.70 -0.45 11.26
N GLU A 32 -10.70 -1.27 11.55
CA GLU A 32 -9.82 -1.15 12.72
C GLU A 32 -8.38 -0.81 12.35
N GLY A 33 -8.05 -0.65 11.07
CA GLY A 33 -6.75 -0.15 10.67
C GLY A 33 -6.59 -0.05 9.17
N TYR A 34 -5.34 0.05 8.76
CA TYR A 34 -4.92 0.33 7.41
C TYR A 34 -3.99 -0.77 6.92
N ILE A 35 -4.00 -0.96 5.61
CA ILE A 35 -3.10 -1.87 4.91
C ILE A 35 -2.28 -1.10 3.89
N ARG A 36 -1.02 -1.49 3.74
CA ARG A 36 -0.15 -1.07 2.64
C ARG A 36 0.65 -2.26 2.16
N VAL A 37 0.86 -2.35 0.85
CA VAL A 37 1.72 -3.38 0.26
C VAL A 37 2.99 -2.77 -0.30
N TRP A 38 4.08 -3.47 -0.07
CA TRP A 38 5.39 -3.16 -0.59
C TRP A 38 5.93 -4.32 -1.39
N LEU A 39 6.66 -3.99 -2.44
CA LEU A 39 7.54 -4.89 -3.14
C LEU A 39 8.95 -4.66 -2.56
N VAL A 40 9.34 -5.55 -1.65
CA VAL A 40 10.51 -5.37 -0.81
C VAL A 40 11.78 -5.75 -1.54
N GLU A 41 11.77 -6.87 -2.24
CA GLU A 41 12.94 -7.36 -2.96
C GLU A 41 12.47 -8.19 -4.16
N GLY A 42 13.11 -7.99 -5.30
CA GLY A 42 13.06 -8.94 -6.40
C GLY A 42 14.48 -9.19 -6.90
N PHE A 43 14.91 -10.44 -6.76
CA PHE A 43 16.28 -10.83 -7.02
C PHE A 43 16.33 -11.78 -8.20
N LEU A 44 17.20 -11.48 -9.16
CA LEU A 44 17.60 -12.39 -10.22
C LEU A 44 19.02 -12.90 -9.93
N ALA A 45 19.18 -14.22 -9.88
CA ALA A 45 20.44 -14.91 -9.74
C ALA A 45 21.27 -14.81 -11.03
N GLN A 46 20.63 -14.91 -12.20
CA GLN A 46 21.30 -14.78 -13.50
C GLN A 46 21.06 -13.40 -14.11
N ARG A 47 22.05 -12.51 -13.94
CA ARG A 47 22.00 -11.11 -14.44
C ARG A 47 22.70 -10.89 -15.78
N ARG A 48 23.31 -11.92 -16.36
CA ARG A 48 24.02 -11.84 -17.64
C ARG A 48 23.78 -13.08 -18.46
N THR A 49 23.33 -12.89 -19.69
CA THR A 49 23.49 -13.90 -20.75
C THR A 49 24.41 -13.32 -21.82
N TRP A 50 24.99 -14.15 -22.68
CA TRP A 50 26.07 -13.77 -23.58
C TRP A 50 25.77 -12.47 -24.36
N GLY A 51 26.50 -11.39 -24.06
CA GLY A 51 26.34 -10.08 -24.68
C GLY A 51 25.20 -9.20 -24.16
N ASN A 52 24.35 -9.70 -23.25
CA ASN A 52 23.18 -8.98 -22.71
C ASN A 52 23.25 -8.88 -21.18
N GLU A 53 23.06 -7.68 -20.67
CA GLU A 53 22.85 -7.45 -19.24
C GLU A 53 21.35 -7.44 -18.94
N HIS A 54 20.98 -8.20 -17.91
CA HIS A 54 19.62 -8.31 -17.42
C HIS A 54 19.50 -7.67 -16.06
N TYR A 55 18.35 -7.05 -15.82
CA TYR A 55 18.00 -6.48 -14.53
C TYR A 55 16.60 -6.92 -14.09
N PRO A 56 16.35 -6.97 -12.78
CA PRO A 56 15.03 -7.27 -12.26
C PRO A 56 14.09 -6.11 -12.60
N ALA A 57 13.04 -6.41 -13.34
CA ALA A 57 11.87 -5.53 -13.45
C ALA A 57 10.75 -6.14 -12.60
N LEU A 58 10.10 -5.30 -11.82
CA LEU A 58 9.19 -5.72 -10.77
C LEU A 58 7.83 -5.13 -11.05
N HIS A 59 6.82 -5.99 -11.06
CA HIS A 59 5.42 -5.61 -11.14
C HIS A 59 4.76 -5.96 -9.81
N GLY A 60 4.00 -5.02 -9.26
CA GLY A 60 3.19 -5.24 -8.07
C GLY A 60 1.82 -4.62 -8.25
N GLY A 61 0.79 -5.33 -7.81
CA GLY A 61 -0.60 -4.94 -7.86
C GLY A 61 -1.32 -5.30 -6.56
N VAL A 62 -2.27 -4.46 -6.16
CA VAL A 62 -3.17 -4.71 -5.03
C VAL A 62 -4.57 -4.32 -5.42
N THR A 63 -5.53 -5.23 -5.26
CA THR A 63 -6.95 -4.97 -5.43
C THR A 63 -7.67 -5.17 -4.11
N LEU A 64 -8.42 -4.17 -3.67
CA LEU A 64 -9.30 -4.24 -2.50
C LEU A 64 -10.75 -4.25 -2.96
N SER A 65 -11.47 -5.33 -2.66
CA SER A 65 -12.89 -5.49 -2.99
C SER A 65 -13.75 -5.31 -1.75
N PHE A 66 -14.54 -4.25 -1.71
CA PHE A 66 -15.45 -3.93 -0.60
C PHE A 66 -16.90 -4.27 -0.95
N LEU A 67 -17.74 -4.52 0.06
CA LEU A 67 -19.15 -4.81 -0.16
C LEU A 67 -19.87 -3.60 -0.78
N GLY A 68 -20.46 -3.79 -1.96
CA GLY A 68 -21.30 -2.78 -2.62
C GLY A 68 -20.54 -1.61 -3.24
N ALA A 69 -19.22 -1.71 -3.38
CA ALA A 69 -18.39 -0.74 -4.06
C ALA A 69 -17.55 -1.41 -5.16
N GLU A 70 -17.16 -0.63 -6.16
CA GLU A 70 -16.19 -1.08 -7.17
C GLU A 70 -14.85 -1.40 -6.51
N PRO A 71 -14.13 -2.45 -6.97
CA PRO A 71 -12.80 -2.75 -6.47
C PRO A 71 -11.83 -1.59 -6.67
N VAL A 72 -10.97 -1.35 -5.68
CA VAL A 72 -9.91 -0.36 -5.73
C VAL A 72 -8.61 -1.07 -6.05
N SER A 73 -8.02 -0.79 -7.21
CA SER A 73 -6.73 -1.37 -7.62
C SER A 73 -5.60 -0.35 -7.55
N PHE A 74 -4.41 -0.78 -7.14
CA PHE A 74 -3.15 -0.04 -7.22
C PHE A 74 -2.13 -0.91 -7.91
N THR A 75 -1.38 -0.33 -8.85
CA THR A 75 -0.39 -1.08 -9.62
C THR A 75 0.86 -0.24 -9.80
N THR A 76 2.02 -0.89 -9.68
CA THR A 76 3.33 -0.29 -9.90
C THR A 76 4.18 -1.22 -10.75
N VAL A 77 4.97 -0.61 -11.64
CA VAL A 77 6.05 -1.30 -12.34
C VAL A 77 7.31 -0.49 -12.14
N THR A 78 8.36 -1.15 -11.68
CA THR A 78 9.66 -0.53 -11.49
C THR A 78 10.74 -1.33 -12.19
N ALA A 79 11.68 -0.62 -12.78
CA ALA A 79 12.93 -1.19 -13.21
C ALA A 79 14.06 -0.17 -12.96
N PRO A 80 15.28 -0.63 -12.66
CA PRO A 80 16.40 0.26 -12.46
C PRO A 80 16.70 1.10 -13.70
N SER A 81 16.99 2.39 -13.50
CA SER A 81 17.43 3.32 -14.54
C SER A 81 18.94 3.29 -14.78
N TRP A 82 19.70 2.56 -13.96
CA TRP A 82 21.15 2.43 -14.05
C TRP A 82 21.59 1.23 -14.89
N SER A 83 22.79 1.31 -15.47
CA SER A 83 23.45 0.24 -16.21
C SER A 83 24.42 -0.60 -15.37
N THR A 84 24.52 -0.32 -14.08
CA THR A 84 25.43 -1.03 -13.16
C THR A 84 24.67 -1.97 -12.23
N PRO A 85 25.31 -3.02 -11.68
CA PRO A 85 24.69 -3.86 -10.67
C PRO A 85 24.20 -3.04 -9.47
N GLY A 86 22.93 -3.20 -9.14
CA GLY A 86 22.29 -2.58 -7.98
C GLY A 86 21.20 -3.48 -7.40
N VAL A 87 20.53 -2.98 -6.37
CA VAL A 87 19.38 -3.63 -5.73
C VAL A 87 18.25 -2.59 -5.65
N HIS A 88 17.04 -2.98 -6.02
CA HIS A 88 15.83 -2.17 -5.84
C HIS A 88 15.11 -2.74 -4.62
N LEU A 89 14.92 -1.93 -3.59
CA LEU A 89 14.31 -2.34 -2.33
C LEU A 89 13.12 -1.45 -1.97
N ASP A 90 12.19 -2.01 -1.21
CA ASP A 90 11.10 -1.29 -0.53
C ASP A 90 10.28 -0.36 -1.46
N GLN A 91 9.91 -0.86 -2.64
CA GLN A 91 9.02 -0.14 -3.54
C GLN A 91 7.59 -0.18 -3.01
N GLN A 92 6.99 0.97 -2.77
CA GLN A 92 5.59 1.06 -2.37
C GLN A 92 4.68 0.69 -3.55
N VAL A 93 3.75 -0.25 -3.34
CA VAL A 93 2.76 -0.69 -4.34
C VAL A 93 1.45 0.06 -4.18
N SER A 94 0.97 0.22 -2.94
CA SER A 94 -0.26 0.94 -2.62
C SER A 94 0.03 2.09 -1.64
N PRO A 95 -0.81 3.15 -1.59
CA PRO A 95 -0.85 4.02 -0.42
C PRO A 95 -1.27 3.23 0.82
N LEU A 96 -1.21 3.87 1.99
CA LEU A 96 -1.84 3.36 3.19
C LEU A 96 -3.36 3.51 3.03
N VAL A 97 -4.09 2.39 3.05
CA VAL A 97 -5.52 2.34 2.68
C VAL A 97 -6.33 1.80 3.86
N PRO A 98 -7.45 2.42 4.26
CA PRO A 98 -8.30 1.88 5.32
C PRO A 98 -8.90 0.53 4.90
N TYR A 99 -8.74 -0.48 5.74
CA TYR A 99 -9.28 -1.82 5.47
C TYR A 99 -10.72 -1.92 5.98
N ASN A 100 -11.70 -1.75 5.11
CA ASN A 100 -13.13 -1.81 5.47
C ASN A 100 -13.75 -3.22 5.41
N GLY A 101 -12.91 -4.26 5.29
CA GLY A 101 -13.33 -5.65 5.08
C GLY A 101 -13.24 -6.09 3.62
N GLY A 102 -13.80 -7.25 3.31
CA GLY A 102 -13.75 -7.83 1.97
C GLY A 102 -12.42 -8.52 1.64
N VAL A 103 -12.13 -8.66 0.35
CA VAL A 103 -10.95 -9.39 -0.15
C VAL A 103 -9.84 -8.41 -0.53
N VAL A 104 -8.64 -8.65 -0.01
CA VAL A 104 -7.41 -8.01 -0.48
C VAL A 104 -6.69 -9.01 -1.37
N THR A 105 -6.52 -8.69 -2.64
CA THR A 105 -5.77 -9.51 -3.58
C THR A 105 -4.48 -8.81 -3.94
N VAL A 106 -3.36 -9.52 -3.83
CA VAL A 106 -2.04 -9.04 -4.20
C VAL A 106 -1.58 -9.84 -5.42
N THR A 107 -1.19 -9.12 -6.45
CA THR A 107 -0.50 -9.69 -7.61
C THR A 107 0.90 -9.15 -7.65
N ALA A 108 1.88 -9.97 -8.01
CA ALA A 108 3.22 -9.46 -8.27
C ALA A 108 3.96 -10.39 -9.21
N ALA A 109 4.93 -9.84 -9.93
CA ALA A 109 5.77 -10.59 -10.82
C ALA A 109 7.19 -10.01 -10.89
N LEU A 110 8.15 -10.91 -11.05
CA LEU A 110 9.54 -10.62 -11.32
C LEU A 110 9.82 -10.96 -12.78
N TYR A 111 10.32 -9.99 -13.54
CA TYR A 111 10.71 -10.13 -14.92
C TYR A 111 12.23 -9.98 -15.07
N GLN A 112 12.77 -10.70 -16.04
CA GLN A 112 14.13 -10.49 -16.52
C GLN A 112 14.08 -9.50 -17.68
N ALA A 113 14.46 -8.25 -17.42
CA ALA A 113 14.39 -7.17 -18.40
C ALA A 113 15.77 -6.88 -19.02
N SER A 114 15.76 -6.48 -20.30
CA SER A 114 16.94 -5.96 -21.01
C SER A 114 16.75 -4.48 -21.36
N GLN A 115 17.84 -3.70 -21.39
CA GLN A 115 17.75 -2.22 -21.48
C GLN A 115 17.12 -1.73 -22.79
N GLN A 116 17.22 -2.51 -23.85
CA GLN A 116 16.69 -2.18 -25.18
C GLN A 116 15.43 -2.99 -25.52
N GLY A 117 14.85 -3.68 -24.53
CA GLY A 117 13.68 -4.55 -24.71
C GLY A 117 12.33 -3.82 -24.57
N PRO A 118 11.24 -4.42 -25.08
CA PRO A 118 9.88 -3.88 -24.97
C PRO A 118 9.47 -3.50 -23.54
N LEU A 119 9.87 -4.30 -22.55
CA LEU A 119 9.60 -4.05 -21.14
C LEU A 119 10.24 -2.76 -20.63
N GLY A 120 11.43 -2.38 -21.12
CA GLY A 120 12.07 -1.12 -20.76
C GLY A 120 11.27 0.11 -21.25
N ALA A 121 10.70 0.03 -22.45
CA ALA A 121 9.82 1.07 -22.99
C ALA A 121 8.50 1.15 -22.22
N ALA A 122 7.92 0.01 -21.84
CA ALA A 122 6.71 -0.04 -21.01
C ALA A 122 6.95 0.63 -19.65
N VAL A 123 8.04 0.31 -18.96
CA VAL A 123 8.43 0.93 -17.67
C VAL A 123 8.50 2.45 -17.78
N GLN A 124 9.10 2.99 -18.85
CA GLN A 124 9.21 4.45 -19.05
C GLN A 124 7.84 5.12 -19.23
N VAL A 125 6.97 4.52 -20.04
CA VAL A 125 5.60 5.03 -20.25
C VAL A 125 4.83 5.01 -18.93
N LEU A 126 4.97 3.95 -18.13
CA LEU A 126 4.27 3.77 -16.86
C LEU A 126 4.77 4.72 -15.77
N GLY A 127 6.09 4.96 -15.71
CA GLY A 127 6.68 5.94 -14.80
C GLY A 127 6.08 7.34 -14.98
N ALA A 128 5.68 7.70 -16.20
CA ALA A 128 5.02 8.98 -16.47
C ALA A 128 3.60 9.08 -15.90
N PHE A 129 2.91 7.94 -15.72
CA PHE A 129 1.54 7.90 -15.18
C PHE A 129 1.50 7.77 -13.65
N ALA A 130 2.55 7.25 -13.02
CA ALA A 130 2.62 7.11 -11.56
C ALA A 130 2.40 8.44 -10.81
N GLY A 131 2.77 9.58 -11.42
CA GLY A 131 2.54 10.92 -10.87
C GLY A 131 1.08 11.38 -10.85
N LEU A 132 0.14 10.64 -11.45
CA LEU A 132 -1.28 10.98 -11.52
C LEU A 132 -2.11 10.39 -10.37
N ILE A 133 -1.51 9.51 -9.56
CA ILE A 133 -2.18 8.89 -8.41
C ILE A 133 -2.03 9.84 -7.23
N GLY A 134 -3.11 10.52 -6.86
CA GLY A 134 -3.14 11.43 -5.71
C GLY A 134 -4.50 11.41 -4.99
N PRO A 135 -4.62 12.03 -3.81
CA PRO A 135 -5.88 12.17 -3.10
C PRO A 135 -6.95 12.89 -3.95
N PRO A 136 -8.25 12.58 -3.77
CA PRO A 136 -8.81 11.59 -2.85
C PRO A 136 -8.69 10.15 -3.36
N LEU A 137 -8.68 9.17 -2.44
CA LEU A 137 -8.44 7.75 -2.76
C LEU A 137 -9.42 7.18 -3.79
N ALA A 138 -10.68 7.62 -3.77
CA ALA A 138 -11.69 7.17 -4.73
C ALA A 138 -11.36 7.56 -6.19
N THR A 139 -10.77 8.75 -6.39
CA THR A 139 -10.31 9.20 -7.70
C THR A 139 -9.03 8.46 -8.10
N ALA A 140 -8.10 8.30 -7.16
CA ALA A 140 -6.88 7.49 -7.35
C ALA A 140 -7.20 6.07 -7.81
N ALA A 141 -8.20 5.43 -7.19
CA ALA A 141 -8.65 4.07 -7.50
C ALA A 141 -9.14 3.93 -8.95
N THR A 142 -9.93 4.89 -9.43
CA THR A 142 -10.48 4.85 -10.80
C THR A 142 -9.38 5.00 -11.85
N ILE A 143 -8.40 5.88 -11.59
CA ILE A 143 -7.23 6.07 -12.48
C ILE A 143 -6.37 4.81 -12.47
N ALA A 144 -6.06 4.29 -11.29
CA ALA A 144 -5.22 3.13 -11.12
C ALA A 144 -5.84 1.85 -11.71
N GLY A 145 -7.17 1.69 -11.67
CA GLY A 145 -7.88 0.61 -12.36
C GLY A 145 -7.64 0.60 -13.88
N LYS A 146 -7.88 1.74 -14.56
CA LYS A 146 -7.65 1.88 -16.01
C LYS A 146 -6.18 1.70 -16.40
N MET A 147 -5.27 2.18 -15.56
CA MET A 147 -3.83 1.99 -15.76
C MET A 147 -3.43 0.51 -15.65
N SER A 148 -4.02 -0.22 -14.71
CA SER A 148 -3.74 -1.65 -14.53
C SER A 148 -4.18 -2.45 -15.76
N GLU A 149 -5.38 -2.20 -16.29
CA GLU A 149 -5.87 -2.85 -17.52
C GLU A 149 -4.96 -2.57 -18.72
N GLY A 150 -4.51 -1.31 -18.87
CA GLY A 150 -3.58 -0.93 -19.93
C GLY A 150 -2.20 -1.57 -19.77
N LEU A 151 -1.74 -1.72 -18.52
CA LEU A 151 -0.47 -2.37 -18.22
C LEU A 151 -0.51 -3.85 -18.61
N ASP A 152 -1.55 -4.57 -18.17
CA ASP A 152 -1.67 -6.00 -18.44
C ASP A 152 -1.66 -6.25 -19.95
N ALA A 153 -2.38 -5.42 -20.73
CA ALA A 153 -2.37 -5.48 -22.19
C ALA A 153 -0.98 -5.22 -22.81
N VAL A 154 -0.20 -4.28 -22.27
CA VAL A 154 1.17 -4.01 -22.75
C VAL A 154 2.09 -5.19 -22.42
N LEU A 155 2.05 -5.69 -21.19
CA LEU A 155 2.87 -6.83 -20.77
C LEU A 155 2.55 -8.07 -21.61
N GLU A 156 1.27 -8.37 -21.83
CA GLU A 156 0.84 -9.45 -22.73
C GLU A 156 1.36 -9.27 -24.16
N ALA A 157 1.34 -8.03 -24.68
CA ALA A 157 1.82 -7.72 -26.03
C ALA A 157 3.34 -7.81 -26.18
N THR A 158 4.12 -7.62 -25.10
CA THR A 158 5.59 -7.75 -25.16
C THR A 158 6.05 -9.19 -25.37
N GLY A 159 5.24 -10.17 -24.97
CA GLY A 159 5.62 -11.59 -24.99
C GLY A 159 6.66 -11.98 -23.94
N ASP A 160 7.10 -11.04 -23.08
CA ASP A 160 8.02 -11.31 -21.99
C ASP A 160 7.28 -12.07 -20.86
N GLN A 161 7.75 -13.27 -20.55
CA GLN A 161 7.17 -14.09 -19.48
C GLN A 161 7.81 -13.75 -18.13
N PRO A 162 7.01 -13.67 -17.04
CA PRO A 162 7.56 -13.48 -15.71
C PRO A 162 8.42 -14.68 -15.32
N GLN A 163 9.56 -14.42 -14.69
CA GLN A 163 10.40 -15.44 -14.06
C GLN A 163 9.71 -15.99 -12.80
N LEU A 164 9.08 -15.10 -12.02
CA LEU A 164 8.26 -15.47 -10.88
C LEU A 164 6.95 -14.68 -10.93
N GLY A 165 5.83 -15.30 -10.57
CA GLY A 165 4.55 -14.65 -10.44
C GLY A 165 3.79 -15.12 -9.21
N VAL A 166 2.98 -14.24 -8.63
CA VAL A 166 2.09 -14.58 -7.52
C VAL A 166 0.75 -13.87 -7.66
N HIS A 167 -0.31 -14.59 -7.34
CA HIS A 167 -1.65 -14.08 -7.10
C HIS A 167 -2.11 -14.60 -5.75
N TRP A 168 -2.30 -13.71 -4.78
CA TRP A 168 -2.55 -14.08 -3.39
C TRP A 168 -3.71 -13.28 -2.80
N SER A 169 -4.71 -13.97 -2.25
CA SER A 169 -5.87 -13.32 -1.65
C SER A 169 -5.92 -13.51 -0.13
N MET A 170 -6.29 -12.44 0.55
CA MET A 170 -6.49 -12.37 1.99
C MET A 170 -7.88 -11.81 2.29
N VAL A 171 -8.45 -12.19 3.43
CA VAL A 171 -9.79 -11.82 3.86
C VAL A 171 -9.81 -11.50 5.35
N ALA A 172 -10.93 -11.02 5.85
CA ALA A 172 -11.12 -10.86 7.29
C ALA A 172 -11.08 -12.22 8.01
N PRO A 173 -10.64 -12.28 9.29
CA PRO A 173 -10.72 -13.49 10.10
C PRO A 173 -12.11 -14.13 10.10
N GLY A 174 -12.17 -15.46 10.06
CA GLY A 174 -13.42 -16.24 10.08
C GLY A 174 -14.01 -16.58 8.70
N GLY A 175 -13.46 -16.04 7.60
CA GLY A 175 -13.95 -16.24 6.24
C GLY A 175 -13.40 -17.46 5.46
N GLY A 176 -12.77 -18.44 6.12
CA GLY A 176 -12.18 -19.63 5.47
C GLY A 176 -10.90 -19.39 4.65
N GLY A 177 -10.59 -18.13 4.29
CA GLY A 177 -9.35 -17.72 3.66
C GLY A 177 -8.27 -17.29 4.66
N ARG A 178 -7.12 -16.84 4.15
CA ARG A 178 -6.04 -16.33 4.99
C ARG A 178 -6.38 -14.94 5.53
N PRO A 179 -6.17 -14.68 6.84
CA PRO A 179 -6.42 -13.37 7.39
C PRO A 179 -5.49 -12.32 6.77
N VAL A 180 -6.01 -11.10 6.57
CA VAL A 180 -5.15 -9.93 6.36
C VAL A 180 -4.33 -9.73 7.63
N GLN A 181 -3.00 -9.83 7.52
CA GLN A 181 -2.08 -9.75 8.65
C GLN A 181 -0.74 -9.17 8.19
N ALA A 182 -0.07 -8.44 9.08
CA ALA A 182 1.27 -7.95 8.81
C ALA A 182 2.29 -9.09 8.67
N GLY A 183 3.16 -8.99 7.67
CA GLY A 183 4.15 -10.03 7.39
C GLY A 183 4.73 -9.93 5.99
N HIS A 184 5.44 -10.97 5.59
CA HIS A 184 6.11 -11.05 4.30
C HIS A 184 5.61 -12.25 3.51
N LEU A 185 5.39 -12.07 2.22
CA LEU A 185 5.09 -13.14 1.29
C LEU A 185 6.32 -13.37 0.41
N ALA A 186 6.94 -14.54 0.57
CA ALA A 186 8.10 -14.95 -0.19
C ALA A 186 7.67 -15.92 -1.30
N VAL A 187 8.09 -15.63 -2.54
CA VAL A 187 7.93 -16.48 -3.72
C VAL A 187 9.33 -16.88 -4.16
N LEU A 188 9.59 -18.18 -4.28
CA LEU A 188 10.88 -18.72 -4.66
C LEU A 188 10.71 -19.73 -5.77
N ASP A 189 11.70 -19.79 -6.64
CA ASP A 189 11.86 -20.95 -7.53
C ASP A 189 12.25 -22.21 -6.73
N ALA A 190 12.01 -23.40 -7.26
CA ALA A 190 12.48 -24.65 -6.67
C ALA A 190 13.88 -25.02 -7.20
N PRO A 191 14.66 -25.83 -6.45
CA PRO A 191 14.37 -26.40 -5.14
C PRO A 191 14.59 -25.41 -3.99
N LEU A 192 13.87 -25.61 -2.88
CA LEU A 192 14.03 -24.78 -1.68
C LEU A 192 15.45 -24.82 -1.13
N PRO A 193 15.97 -23.68 -0.62
CA PRO A 193 17.23 -23.65 0.07
C PRO A 193 17.12 -24.40 1.41
N PRO A 194 18.22 -24.96 1.93
CA PRO A 194 18.23 -25.61 3.23
C PRO A 194 18.03 -24.59 4.36
N GLY A 195 17.25 -24.96 5.36
CA GLY A 195 16.99 -24.16 6.56
C GLY A 195 15.70 -23.35 6.50
N PRO A 196 15.26 -22.78 7.64
CA PRO A 196 14.04 -22.00 7.71
C PRO A 196 14.20 -20.66 6.97
N LEU A 197 13.12 -20.22 6.31
CA LEU A 197 13.03 -18.87 5.78
C LEU A 197 12.83 -17.87 6.92
N SER A 198 13.49 -16.73 6.83
CA SER A 198 13.40 -15.64 7.81
C SER A 198 13.65 -14.30 7.15
N ILE A 199 13.16 -13.24 7.80
CA ILE A 199 13.41 -11.87 7.38
C ILE A 199 14.40 -11.25 8.34
N VAL A 200 15.53 -10.78 7.81
CA VAL A 200 16.59 -10.10 8.58
C VAL A 200 16.96 -8.84 7.82
N ASP A 201 16.87 -7.69 8.50
CA ASP A 201 17.09 -6.36 7.92
C ASP A 201 16.24 -6.12 6.66
N GLY A 202 14.98 -6.57 6.69
CA GLY A 202 14.04 -6.44 5.57
C GLY A 202 14.29 -7.39 4.40
N ARG A 203 15.25 -8.32 4.50
CA ARG A 203 15.62 -9.21 3.39
C ARG A 203 15.38 -10.67 3.70
N LEU A 204 15.06 -11.43 2.65
CA LEU A 204 14.82 -12.86 2.75
C LEU A 204 16.14 -13.61 2.97
N ARG A 205 16.14 -14.51 3.96
CA ARG A 205 17.28 -15.37 4.30
C ARG A 205 16.82 -16.81 4.53
N ALA A 206 17.70 -17.75 4.25
CA ALA A 206 17.51 -19.17 4.50
C ALA A 206 18.61 -19.67 5.42
N GLY A 207 18.24 -20.19 6.60
CA GLY A 207 19.22 -20.63 7.59
C GLY A 207 20.19 -19.54 8.07
N GLY A 208 19.80 -18.26 7.96
CA GLY A 208 20.62 -17.09 8.32
C GLY A 208 21.46 -16.50 7.18
N GLU A 209 21.53 -17.17 6.04
CA GLU A 209 22.31 -16.72 4.89
C GLU A 209 21.45 -16.03 3.82
N PRO A 210 22.00 -15.03 3.08
CA PRO A 210 21.32 -14.44 1.94
C PRO A 210 21.02 -15.47 0.84
N LEU A 211 19.82 -15.38 0.26
CA LEU A 211 19.46 -16.23 -0.87
C LEU A 211 20.23 -15.83 -2.14
N LYS A 212 20.60 -16.84 -2.93
CA LYS A 212 21.34 -16.68 -4.21
C LYS A 212 20.55 -17.22 -5.40
N MET A 213 19.23 -17.31 -5.25
CA MET A 213 18.30 -17.82 -6.25
C MET A 213 17.23 -16.77 -6.53
N ASP A 214 16.52 -16.93 -7.64
CA ASP A 214 15.44 -16.05 -8.02
C ASP A 214 14.36 -16.06 -6.92
N HIS A 215 14.04 -14.88 -6.42
CA HIS A 215 12.99 -14.73 -5.43
C HIS A 215 12.32 -13.37 -5.51
N LEU A 216 11.06 -13.34 -5.08
CA LEU A 216 10.23 -12.16 -4.95
C LEU A 216 9.72 -12.07 -3.52
N LEU A 217 9.87 -10.91 -2.90
CA LEU A 217 9.47 -10.64 -1.54
C LEU A 217 8.51 -9.45 -1.50
N LEU A 218 7.32 -9.69 -0.97
CA LEU A 218 6.32 -8.67 -0.70
C LEU A 218 6.17 -8.48 0.80
N ARG A 219 5.93 -7.25 1.26
CA ARG A 219 5.53 -6.96 2.65
C ARG A 219 4.11 -6.46 2.69
N ILE A 220 3.31 -7.13 3.50
CA ILE A 220 2.00 -6.65 3.93
C ILE A 220 2.23 -5.88 5.22
N GLU A 221 2.04 -4.58 5.18
CA GLU A 221 2.09 -3.71 6.34
C GLU A 221 0.66 -3.47 6.82
N CYS A 222 0.43 -3.65 8.12
CA CYS A 222 -0.80 -3.24 8.77
C CYS A 222 -0.48 -2.19 9.82
N ARG A 223 -1.26 -1.09 9.85
CA ARG A 223 -1.13 -0.05 10.87
C ARG A 223 -2.49 0.21 11.50
N GLU A 224 -2.51 0.49 12.79
CA GLU A 224 -3.73 0.94 13.45
C GLU A 224 -4.02 2.42 13.19
N GLU A 225 -2.96 3.19 12.96
CA GLU A 225 -2.98 4.65 12.82
C GLU A 225 -2.13 5.13 11.64
N ARG A 226 -2.54 6.25 11.05
CA ARG A 226 -1.76 6.98 10.05
C ARG A 226 -0.95 8.10 10.70
N ASP A 227 0.18 8.43 10.09
CA ASP A 227 1.00 9.60 10.42
C ASP A 227 0.59 10.87 9.64
N ASP A 228 -0.26 10.74 8.62
CA ASP A 228 -0.71 11.81 7.71
C ASP A 228 -2.25 11.98 7.69
N PRO A 229 -2.91 12.25 8.83
CA PRO A 229 -4.38 12.24 8.92
C PRO A 229 -5.11 13.38 8.17
N PHE A 230 -4.39 14.40 7.71
CA PHE A 230 -4.99 15.55 7.03
C PHE A 230 -4.87 15.39 5.51
N THR A 231 -6.01 15.19 4.84
CA THR A 231 -6.05 15.32 3.38
C THR A 231 -5.87 16.79 2.98
N PRO A 232 -5.40 17.08 1.76
CA PRO A 232 -5.24 18.46 1.29
C PRO A 232 -6.54 19.29 1.38
N GLU A 233 -7.70 18.68 1.13
CA GLU A 233 -8.99 19.34 1.25
C GLU A 233 -9.35 19.66 2.70
N LEU A 234 -9.05 18.73 3.61
CA LEU A 234 -9.28 18.93 5.04
C LEU A 234 -8.38 20.03 5.61
N ASP A 235 -7.09 20.01 5.26
CA ASP A 235 -6.13 21.05 5.60
C ASP A 235 -6.59 22.42 5.09
N ALA A 236 -7.06 22.50 3.84
CA ALA A 236 -7.60 23.74 3.28
C ALA A 236 -8.81 24.29 4.06
N LEU A 237 -9.73 23.43 4.51
CA LEU A 237 -10.86 23.84 5.34
C LEU A 237 -10.42 24.37 6.71
N VAL A 238 -9.47 23.69 7.36
CA VAL A 238 -8.91 24.12 8.65
C VAL A 238 -8.22 25.47 8.53
N ARG A 239 -7.38 25.67 7.50
CA ARG A 239 -6.71 26.95 7.23
C ARG A 239 -7.72 28.06 6.96
N ARG A 240 -8.73 27.82 6.13
CA ARG A 240 -9.79 28.81 5.86
C ARG A 240 -10.57 29.19 7.11
N ALA A 241 -10.90 28.22 7.97
CA ALA A 241 -11.54 28.51 9.24
C ALA A 241 -10.67 29.45 10.09
N ALA A 242 -9.37 29.15 10.22
CA ALA A 242 -8.43 30.00 10.95
C ALA A 242 -8.33 31.41 10.35
N GLU A 243 -8.18 31.53 9.02
CA GLU A 243 -8.12 32.83 8.33
C GLU A 243 -9.35 33.71 8.58
N GLU A 244 -10.56 33.13 8.51
CA GLU A 244 -11.79 33.87 8.80
C GLU A 244 -11.87 34.29 10.27
N GLY A 245 -11.38 33.46 11.19
CA GLY A 245 -11.24 33.81 12.60
C GLY A 245 -10.32 35.03 12.80
N LEU A 246 -9.16 35.06 12.13
CA LEU A 246 -8.22 36.19 12.16
C LEU A 246 -8.82 37.49 11.60
N ARG A 247 -9.70 37.38 10.60
CA ARG A 247 -10.43 38.51 10.01
C ARG A 247 -11.60 38.99 10.89
N GLY A 248 -11.93 38.28 11.98
CA GLY A 248 -13.09 38.57 12.83
C GLY A 248 -14.42 38.07 12.26
N ASN A 249 -14.40 37.31 11.15
CA ASN A 249 -15.59 36.76 10.50
C ASN A 249 -16.04 35.46 11.18
N LEU A 250 -16.52 35.58 12.42
CA LEU A 250 -16.80 34.43 13.29
C LEU A 250 -17.87 33.46 12.73
N ASP A 251 -18.83 33.94 11.94
CA ASP A 251 -19.83 33.08 11.30
C ASP A 251 -19.21 32.18 10.22
N SER A 252 -18.37 32.74 9.35
CA SER A 252 -17.63 31.98 8.34
C SER A 252 -16.62 31.03 8.96
N MET A 253 -15.93 31.46 10.02
CA MET A 253 -15.04 30.61 10.81
C MET A 253 -15.79 29.38 11.34
N ARG A 254 -16.98 29.59 11.93
CA ARG A 254 -17.83 28.49 12.43
C ARG A 254 -18.31 27.57 11.32
N ALA A 255 -18.68 28.11 10.16
CA ALA A 255 -19.12 27.31 9.02
C ALA A 255 -17.99 26.38 8.52
N PHE A 256 -16.79 26.92 8.27
CA PHE A 256 -15.65 26.12 7.82
C PHE A 256 -15.17 25.11 8.87
N ARG A 257 -15.21 25.49 10.17
CA ARG A 257 -14.94 24.56 11.28
C ARG A 257 -15.89 23.37 11.24
N SER A 258 -17.19 23.62 11.17
CA SER A 258 -18.20 22.56 11.13
C SER A 258 -18.03 21.67 9.90
N GLU A 259 -17.73 22.27 8.74
CA GLU A 259 -17.45 21.50 7.52
C GLU A 259 -16.21 20.61 7.66
N ALA A 260 -15.11 21.12 8.22
CA ALA A 260 -13.89 20.35 8.48
C ALA A 260 -14.15 19.17 9.42
N ILE A 261 -14.88 19.39 10.52
CA ILE A 261 -15.26 18.34 11.49
C ILE A 261 -16.11 17.26 10.81
N ILE A 262 -17.16 17.66 10.08
CA ILE A 262 -18.05 16.73 9.36
C ILE A 262 -17.25 15.93 8.32
N ARG A 263 -16.34 16.59 7.60
CA ARG A 263 -15.50 15.95 6.58
C ARG A 263 -14.54 14.93 7.20
N ALA A 264 -13.85 15.28 8.28
CA ALA A 264 -12.97 14.35 8.99
C ALA A 264 -13.74 13.15 9.54
N TRP A 265 -14.90 13.40 10.17
CA TRP A 265 -15.73 12.37 10.78
C TRP A 265 -16.25 11.34 9.76
N ASN A 266 -16.61 11.79 8.57
CA ASN A 266 -17.19 10.96 7.51
C ASN A 266 -16.18 10.61 6.41
N SER A 267 -14.88 10.84 6.64
CA SER A 267 -13.84 10.56 5.65
C SER A 267 -13.78 9.06 5.35
N THR A 268 -13.79 8.71 4.07
CA THR A 268 -13.54 7.34 3.60
C THR A 268 -12.06 6.97 3.60
N ASP A 269 -11.18 7.98 3.73
CA ASP A 269 -9.73 7.81 3.75
C ASP A 269 -9.19 7.49 5.16
N LEU A 270 -10.06 7.62 6.18
CA LEU A 270 -9.78 7.33 7.57
C LEU A 270 -10.63 6.15 8.07
N VAL A 271 -10.07 5.34 8.98
CA VAL A 271 -10.91 4.42 9.74
C VAL A 271 -11.79 5.19 10.73
N PRO A 272 -12.98 4.68 11.12
CA PRO A 272 -13.92 5.43 11.95
C PRO A 272 -13.33 5.96 13.26
N LYS A 273 -12.42 5.23 13.90
CA LYS A 273 -11.74 5.69 15.13
C LYS A 273 -10.87 6.91 14.85
N ASP A 274 -10.07 6.88 13.79
CA ASP A 274 -9.22 8.01 13.41
C ASP A 274 -10.03 9.20 12.93
N GLY A 275 -11.12 8.99 12.17
CA GLY A 275 -12.04 10.07 11.79
C GLY A 275 -12.55 10.85 13.01
N ARG A 276 -12.84 10.17 14.12
CA ARG A 276 -13.22 10.83 15.40
C ARG A 276 -12.05 11.56 16.06
N ARG A 277 -10.85 10.97 16.07
CA ARG A 277 -9.64 11.60 16.64
C ARG A 277 -9.30 12.90 15.92
N VAL A 278 -9.31 12.86 14.59
CA VAL A 278 -9.03 14.01 13.73
C VAL A 278 -10.12 15.07 13.89
N ALA A 279 -11.39 14.67 13.92
CA ALA A 279 -12.50 15.60 14.17
C ALA A 279 -12.40 16.28 15.56
N LYS A 280 -12.06 15.52 16.62
CA LYS A 280 -11.82 16.05 17.97
C LYS A 280 -10.66 17.03 18.00
N LEU A 281 -9.55 16.70 17.32
CA LEU A 281 -8.38 17.58 17.20
C LEU A 281 -8.73 18.89 16.49
N ILE A 282 -9.41 18.82 15.34
CA ILE A 282 -9.83 20.00 14.57
C ILE A 282 -10.72 20.91 15.42
N ALA A 283 -11.69 20.33 16.14
CA ALA A 283 -12.56 21.08 17.03
C ALA A 283 -11.76 21.80 18.12
N ALA A 284 -10.87 21.08 18.82
CA ALA A 284 -10.05 21.63 19.89
C ALA A 284 -9.13 22.77 19.41
N GLU A 285 -8.47 22.61 18.27
CA GLU A 285 -7.52 23.59 17.74
C GLU A 285 -8.22 24.88 17.29
N LEU A 286 -9.34 24.76 16.56
CA LEU A 286 -10.10 25.94 16.12
C LEU A 286 -10.82 26.65 17.28
N ASP A 287 -11.17 25.93 18.35
CA ASP A 287 -11.72 26.54 19.57
C ASP A 287 -10.64 27.24 20.40
N ALA A 288 -9.43 26.68 20.47
CA ALA A 288 -8.27 27.29 21.10
C ALA A 288 -7.74 28.52 20.34
N ALA A 289 -7.99 28.61 19.02
CA ALA A 289 -7.62 29.78 18.22
C ALA A 289 -8.54 30.99 18.46
N ARG A 290 -9.78 30.79 18.96
CA ARG A 290 -10.75 31.88 19.22
C ARG A 290 -10.25 33.03 20.11
N PRO A 291 -9.47 32.82 21.19
CA PRO A 291 -9.00 33.90 22.06
C PRO A 291 -7.68 34.52 21.62
N LEU A 292 -6.89 33.84 20.78
CA LEU A 292 -5.47 34.14 20.62
C LEU A 292 -5.07 34.62 19.21
N GLY A 293 -5.93 34.46 18.19
CA GLY A 293 -5.57 34.83 16.82
C GLY A 293 -4.36 34.05 16.29
N ILE A 294 -4.22 32.78 16.68
CA ILE A 294 -3.11 31.91 16.29
C ILE A 294 -3.53 31.03 15.11
N VAL A 295 -2.64 30.89 14.13
CA VAL A 295 -2.79 29.95 13.00
C VAL A 295 -2.39 28.54 13.47
N PRO A 296 -3.17 27.49 13.15
CA PRO A 296 -2.79 26.11 13.42
C PRO A 296 -1.40 25.79 12.83
N THR A 297 -0.50 25.23 13.63
CA THR A 297 0.89 24.87 13.23
C THR A 297 1.04 23.37 12.98
N GLU A 298 2.12 22.96 12.29
CA GLU A 298 2.45 21.55 12.03
C GLU A 298 2.56 20.66 13.29
N GLU A 299 2.71 21.26 14.48
CA GLU A 299 2.64 20.55 15.78
C GLU A 299 1.28 19.87 16.07
N LEU A 300 0.25 20.11 15.25
CA LEU A 300 -1.09 19.53 15.42
C LEU A 300 -1.08 18.01 15.60
N LEU A 301 -0.24 17.33 14.82
CA LEU A 301 -0.18 15.86 14.82
C LEU A 301 0.27 15.30 16.17
N SER A 302 1.14 16.01 16.88
CA SER A 302 1.62 15.61 18.22
C SER A 302 0.53 15.67 19.30
N ARG A 303 -0.62 16.31 19.00
CA ARG A 303 -1.75 16.51 19.91
C ARG A 303 -2.96 15.65 19.58
N LEU A 304 -2.83 14.72 18.62
CA LEU A 304 -3.88 13.75 18.35
C LEU A 304 -4.21 12.96 19.62
N PRO A 305 -5.49 12.85 20.01
CA PRO A 305 -5.89 12.00 21.11
C PRO A 305 -5.40 10.56 20.89
N ASP A 306 -5.07 9.86 21.97
CA ASP A 306 -4.77 8.42 21.90
C ASP A 306 -5.95 7.68 21.25
N ARG A 307 -5.66 6.70 20.40
CA ARG A 307 -6.68 5.91 19.70
C ARG A 307 -7.63 5.20 20.65
N ASP A 308 -7.14 4.76 21.80
CA ASP A 308 -7.92 4.05 22.80
C ASP A 308 -8.50 4.97 23.89
N ASP A 309 -8.44 6.30 23.69
CA ASP A 309 -9.07 7.28 24.57
C ASP A 309 -10.57 6.91 24.77
N PRO A 310 -10.99 6.60 26.02
CA PRO A 310 -12.37 6.20 26.30
C PRO A 310 -13.40 7.29 25.95
N GLU A 311 -13.00 8.56 25.89
CA GLU A 311 -13.87 9.65 25.46
C GLU A 311 -14.30 9.51 23.99
N LEU A 312 -13.43 8.99 23.11
CA LEU A 312 -13.74 8.79 21.69
C LEU A 312 -14.88 7.80 21.45
N LYS A 313 -15.06 6.85 22.38
CA LYS A 313 -16.16 5.87 22.33
C LYS A 313 -17.52 6.52 22.59
N ARG A 314 -17.54 7.59 23.39
CA ARG A 314 -18.75 8.32 23.79
C ARG A 314 -19.01 9.56 22.94
N LEU A 315 -17.97 10.08 22.30
CA LEU A 315 -18.03 11.26 21.46
C LEU A 315 -19.05 11.10 20.33
N ARG A 316 -19.94 12.08 20.19
CA ARG A 316 -20.89 12.20 19.09
C ARG A 316 -20.50 13.39 18.23
N LEU A 317 -20.90 13.35 16.95
CA LEU A 317 -20.69 14.47 16.04
C LEU A 317 -21.33 15.76 16.59
N ASP A 318 -22.54 15.67 17.15
CA ASP A 318 -23.26 16.80 17.77
C ASP A 318 -22.53 17.43 18.96
N ASP A 319 -21.61 16.69 19.61
CA ASP A 319 -20.80 17.24 20.71
C ASP A 319 -19.71 18.17 20.16
N LEU A 320 -19.21 17.90 18.96
CA LEU A 320 -18.14 18.67 18.29
C LEU A 320 -18.66 19.90 17.53
N LEU A 321 -19.93 19.88 17.11
CA LEU A 321 -20.52 20.95 16.29
C LEU A 321 -21.09 22.12 17.11
N ARG A 322 -21.00 22.07 18.44
CA ARG A 322 -21.46 23.13 19.35
C ARG A 322 -20.46 24.28 19.49
#